data_AF-A0A554IMW0-F1
#
_entry.id   AF-A0A554IMW0-F1
#
_cell.length_a   1.000
_cell.length_b   1.000
_cell.length_c   1.000
_cell.angle_alpha   90.00
_cell.angle_beta   90.00
_cell.angle_gamma   90.00
#
_symmetry.space_group_name_H-M   'P 1'
#
loop_
_entity.id
_entity.type
_entity.pdbx_description
1 polymer ?
#
loop_
_entity_poly.entity_id
_entity_poly.type
_entity_poly.pdbx_seq_one_letter_code
_entity_poly.pdbx_strand_id
1 'polypeptide(L)'
;MRQRFQLFIPATVFVVVLALAACGRSAVPPVADEESSALSWTSSSSSSSEEPTPQTRSYQGRVEATEVSIYMEGTHRLILPDGGFLLLESTDQNLDAHIGEQVEVAGIVRETVEGAGEIMTVTDVYVMADPDPDVDVAVDVEDAGASVSPPSSSSPSSPEASESSSPPPTPPPPAASSSAQRISPPPPPPPPAPTVTPDMEAKIKKMSKPKPEGAWTQQYCTSHIGVCFPLRSDYWYHSFGTTTSTLWHVEVGAEEITNLGDGPIAVNLVAGRLDASIADQSVVESGDFVFGYRAWTENRHFEISGPAGLRGAIEYITTHIIPYEPPAQ
;
A
#
# COMPACT_ATOMS: atom_id res chain seq x y z
N MET A 1 1.73 18.18 10.48
CA MET A 1 2.25 19.52 10.16
C MET A 1 3.15 20.00 11.29
N ARG A 2 4.48 19.98 11.13
CA ARG A 2 5.41 20.64 12.07
C ARG A 2 5.70 22.05 11.57
N GLN A 3 5.17 23.05 12.28
CA GLN A 3 5.64 24.43 12.17
C GLN A 3 7.11 24.46 12.57
N ARG A 4 7.98 24.81 11.60
CA ARG A 4 9.40 25.04 11.83
C ARG A 4 9.55 26.30 12.67
N PHE A 5 10.08 26.16 13.88
CA PHE A 5 10.73 27.26 14.60
C PHE A 5 11.93 27.70 13.75
N GLN A 6 11.83 28.86 13.10
CA GLN A 6 12.96 29.49 12.44
C GLN A 6 13.90 30.05 13.51
N LEU A 7 14.94 29.30 13.82
CA LEU A 7 16.10 29.83 14.52
C LEU A 7 16.95 30.59 13.49
N PHE A 8 16.90 31.92 13.56
CA PHE A 8 17.81 32.81 12.82
C PHE A 8 19.25 32.53 13.27
N ILE A 9 20.04 31.86 12.41
CA ILE A 9 21.49 31.77 12.54
C ILE A 9 22.08 32.81 11.58
N PRO A 10 22.93 33.76 12.06
CA PRO A 10 23.49 34.79 11.19
C PRO A 10 24.45 34.17 10.16
N ALA A 11 24.24 34.57 8.91
CA ALA A 11 25.03 34.21 7.75
C ALA A 11 26.50 34.59 7.95
N THR A 12 27.35 33.60 8.16
CA THR A 12 28.80 33.78 8.10
C THR A 12 29.24 33.40 6.69
N VAL A 13 29.49 34.41 5.89
CA VAL A 13 30.02 34.31 4.53
C VAL A 13 31.43 33.74 4.60
N PHE A 14 31.61 32.49 4.18
CA PHE A 14 32.93 31.90 3.92
C PHE A 14 33.10 31.75 2.41
N VAL A 15 33.75 32.75 1.82
CA VAL A 15 34.28 32.71 0.46
C VAL A 15 35.56 31.87 0.50
N VAL A 16 35.54 30.68 -0.11
CA VAL A 16 36.76 29.95 -0.48
C VAL A 16 36.79 29.82 -1.98
N VAL A 17 37.63 30.65 -2.58
CA VAL A 17 38.09 30.57 -3.97
C VAL A 17 39.45 29.89 -3.95
N LEU A 18 39.57 28.71 -4.57
CA LEU A 18 40.82 28.11 -5.08
C LEU A 18 40.43 26.83 -5.86
N ALA A 19 40.26 26.87 -7.18
CA ALA A 19 41.28 26.91 -8.25
C ALA A 19 41.82 25.52 -8.66
N LEU A 20 41.51 25.18 -9.92
CA LEU A 20 42.36 24.54 -10.94
C LEU A 20 42.61 23.02 -10.92
N ALA A 21 42.17 22.43 -12.05
CA ALA A 21 42.90 21.54 -12.95
C ALA A 21 43.04 20.04 -12.58
N ALA A 22 42.41 19.19 -13.41
CA ALA A 22 43.14 18.26 -14.28
C ALA A 22 42.19 17.57 -15.28
N CYS A 23 42.38 17.85 -16.57
CA CYS A 23 41.90 17.02 -17.66
C CYS A 23 42.68 15.69 -17.67
N GLY A 24 41.97 14.57 -17.56
CA GLY A 24 42.52 13.23 -17.80
C GLY A 24 41.78 12.54 -18.93
N ARG A 25 42.17 12.82 -20.18
CA ARG A 25 41.89 11.95 -21.32
C ARG A 25 42.64 10.64 -21.09
N SER A 26 41.96 9.50 -21.03
CA SER A 26 42.60 8.19 -21.18
C SER A 26 41.94 7.40 -22.30
N ALA A 27 42.80 6.71 -23.02
CA ALA A 27 42.68 6.28 -24.39
C ALA A 27 41.62 5.19 -24.63
N VAL A 28 40.98 5.30 -25.80
CA VAL A 28 40.33 4.20 -26.52
C VAL A 28 41.43 3.33 -27.14
N PRO A 29 41.50 2.02 -26.85
CA PRO A 29 42.18 1.08 -27.71
C PRO A 29 41.24 0.64 -28.85
N PRO A 30 41.70 0.61 -30.11
CA PRO A 30 40.99 0.00 -31.20
C PRO A 30 41.44 -1.45 -31.45
N VAL A 31 40.55 -2.20 -32.11
CA VAL A 31 40.77 -3.42 -32.93
C VAL A 31 40.87 -4.77 -32.21
N ALA A 32 39.86 -5.62 -32.45
CA ALA A 32 40.04 -6.97 -32.99
C ALA A 32 38.70 -7.51 -33.51
N ASP A 33 38.62 -7.67 -34.83
CA ASP A 33 37.64 -8.47 -35.55
C ASP A 33 37.81 -9.99 -35.28
N GLU A 34 36.87 -10.78 -35.79
CA GLU A 34 36.73 -12.25 -35.76
C GLU A 34 36.07 -12.81 -34.49
N GLU A 35 35.02 -13.63 -34.53
CA GLU A 35 34.73 -14.71 -35.48
C GLU A 35 33.22 -14.99 -35.52
N SER A 36 32.70 -15.15 -36.75
CA SER A 36 31.35 -15.63 -37.01
C SER A 36 31.25 -17.10 -36.60
N SER A 37 30.56 -17.39 -35.50
CA SER A 37 30.04 -18.73 -35.22
C SER A 37 28.52 -18.70 -35.33
N ALA A 38 28.05 -19.04 -36.52
CA ALA A 38 26.68 -19.39 -36.80
C ALA A 38 26.30 -20.61 -35.94
N LEU A 39 25.49 -20.40 -34.90
CA LEU A 39 24.81 -21.49 -34.21
C LEU A 39 23.37 -21.53 -34.69
N SER A 40 23.15 -22.55 -35.50
CA SER A 40 21.89 -23.03 -36.05
C SER A 40 20.76 -22.98 -35.02
N TRP A 41 19.73 -22.18 -35.33
CA TRP A 41 18.44 -22.26 -34.68
C TRP A 41 17.80 -23.62 -34.98
N THR A 42 17.86 -24.53 -34.02
CA THR A 42 16.99 -25.70 -33.98
C THR A 42 15.57 -25.24 -33.65
N SER A 43 14.77 -25.17 -34.70
CA SER A 43 13.31 -25.22 -34.63
C SER A 43 12.86 -26.43 -33.81
N SER A 44 11.69 -26.31 -33.18
CA SER A 44 10.81 -27.37 -32.65
C SER A 44 10.60 -27.32 -31.13
N SER A 45 9.62 -26.52 -30.72
CA SER A 45 8.49 -27.01 -29.93
C SER A 45 7.43 -25.92 -29.89
N SER A 46 6.58 -25.89 -30.91
CA SER A 46 5.29 -25.19 -30.88
C SER A 46 4.40 -25.91 -29.86
N SER A 47 4.59 -25.59 -28.58
CA SER A 47 3.53 -25.75 -27.60
C SER A 47 2.48 -24.71 -27.94
N SER A 48 1.33 -25.16 -28.46
CA SER A 48 0.11 -24.36 -28.48
C SER A 48 -0.25 -24.05 -27.03
N SER A 49 0.36 -23.01 -26.49
CA SER A 49 -0.22 -22.24 -25.40
C SER A 49 -1.43 -21.58 -26.04
N GLU A 50 -2.63 -22.07 -25.71
CA GLU A 50 -3.86 -21.33 -25.97
C GLU A 50 -3.65 -19.94 -25.35
N GLU A 51 -3.40 -18.96 -26.22
CA GLU A 51 -3.27 -17.56 -25.82
C GLU A 51 -4.62 -17.22 -25.16
N PRO A 52 -4.63 -16.91 -23.85
CA PRO A 52 -5.89 -16.69 -23.14
C PRO A 52 -6.59 -15.53 -23.85
N THR A 53 -7.73 -15.85 -24.49
CA THR A 53 -8.53 -14.82 -25.14
C THR A 53 -8.84 -13.73 -24.12
N PRO A 54 -8.47 -12.47 -24.39
CA PRO A 54 -8.68 -11.38 -23.45
C PRO A 54 -10.16 -11.34 -23.09
N GLN A 55 -10.46 -11.59 -21.81
CA GLN A 55 -11.84 -11.60 -21.33
C GLN A 55 -12.28 -10.15 -21.11
N THR A 56 -13.28 -9.73 -21.87
CA THR A 56 -13.98 -8.47 -21.58
C THR A 56 -14.72 -8.63 -20.25
N ARG A 57 -14.52 -7.68 -19.34
CA ARG A 57 -15.22 -7.60 -18.06
C ARG A 57 -15.87 -6.22 -17.93
N SER A 58 -16.95 -6.15 -17.14
CA SER A 58 -17.56 -4.88 -16.75
C SER A 58 -17.49 -4.68 -15.24
N TYR A 59 -17.25 -3.43 -14.84
CA TYR A 59 -17.15 -3.02 -13.45
C TYR A 59 -17.94 -1.73 -13.25
N GLN A 60 -18.58 -1.62 -12.10
CA GLN A 60 -19.37 -0.45 -11.71
C GLN A 60 -18.62 0.32 -10.63
N GLY A 61 -18.58 1.64 -10.76
CA GLY A 61 -17.87 2.48 -9.81
C GLY A 61 -17.96 3.96 -10.17
N ARG A 62 -17.27 4.78 -9.38
CA ARG A 62 -17.14 6.21 -9.62
C ARG A 62 -15.83 6.49 -10.33
N VAL A 63 -15.85 7.24 -11.42
CA VAL A 63 -14.61 7.65 -12.09
C VAL A 63 -13.97 8.81 -11.33
N GLU A 64 -12.68 8.69 -11.04
CA GLU A 64 -11.86 9.78 -10.51
C GLU A 64 -10.64 10.00 -11.39
N ALA A 65 -10.19 11.26 -11.44
CA ALA A 65 -8.89 11.59 -12.01
C ALA A 65 -7.79 10.91 -11.19
N THR A 66 -6.85 10.27 -11.86
CA THR A 66 -5.68 9.71 -11.18
C THR A 66 -4.69 10.83 -10.92
N GLU A 67 -4.42 11.12 -9.65
CA GLU A 67 -3.22 11.87 -9.28
C GLU A 67 -2.01 11.01 -9.66
N VAL A 68 -1.20 11.50 -10.61
CA VAL A 68 0.07 10.94 -11.12
C VAL A 68 0.33 9.51 -10.63
N SER A 69 -0.17 8.50 -11.35
CA SER A 69 0.20 7.12 -11.00
C SER A 69 1.71 7.02 -11.08
N ILE A 70 2.33 6.37 -10.10
CA ILE A 70 3.79 6.23 -9.97
C ILE A 70 4.44 5.70 -11.27
N TYR A 71 3.65 5.02 -12.11
CA TYR A 71 4.07 4.40 -13.35
C TYR A 71 3.46 5.03 -14.60
N MET A 72 2.65 6.08 -14.45
CA MET A 72 1.93 6.72 -15.56
C MET A 72 1.07 5.73 -16.36
N GLU A 73 0.77 4.55 -15.78
CA GLU A 73 -0.17 3.59 -16.34
C GLU A 73 -1.58 3.98 -15.88
N GLY A 74 -2.48 4.11 -16.86
CA GLY A 74 -3.84 4.61 -16.63
C GLY A 74 -3.92 6.13 -16.56
N THR A 75 -5.02 6.67 -17.06
CA THR A 75 -5.34 8.10 -17.01
C THR A 75 -6.30 8.43 -15.86
N HIS A 76 -7.14 7.46 -15.49
CA HIS A 76 -8.19 7.59 -14.48
C HIS A 76 -8.20 6.37 -13.58
N ARG A 77 -8.97 6.42 -12.49
CA ARG A 77 -9.26 5.27 -11.64
C ARG A 77 -10.76 5.14 -11.43
N LEU A 78 -11.25 3.91 -11.39
CA LEU A 78 -12.61 3.58 -11.02
C LEU A 78 -12.62 3.18 -9.54
N ILE A 79 -13.29 3.96 -8.71
CA ILE A 79 -13.50 3.61 -7.30
C ILE A 79 -14.67 2.64 -7.22
N LEU A 80 -14.38 1.43 -6.73
CA LEU A 80 -15.35 0.35 -6.59
C LEU A 80 -16.18 0.52 -5.31
N PRO A 81 -17.37 -0.09 -5.20
CA PRO A 81 -18.22 0.01 -4.01
C PRO A 81 -17.58 -0.55 -2.72
N ASP A 82 -16.58 -1.43 -2.84
CA ASP A 82 -15.84 -2.02 -1.72
C ASP A 82 -14.65 -1.16 -1.25
N GLY A 83 -14.45 0.01 -1.85
CA GLY A 83 -13.33 0.91 -1.57
C GLY A 83 -12.03 0.53 -2.29
N GLY A 84 -12.03 -0.57 -3.06
CA GLY A 84 -10.97 -0.86 -4.01
C GLY A 84 -10.96 0.12 -5.18
N PHE A 85 -9.93 0.05 -6.01
CA PHE A 85 -9.88 0.81 -7.25
C PHE A 85 -9.31 0.00 -8.41
N LEU A 86 -9.76 0.34 -9.61
CA LEU A 86 -9.28 -0.22 -10.87
C LEU A 86 -8.67 0.90 -11.72
N LEU A 87 -7.45 0.72 -12.24
CA LEU A 87 -6.86 1.71 -13.14
C LEU A 87 -7.56 1.65 -14.49
N LEU A 88 -7.87 2.81 -15.05
CA LEU A 88 -8.53 2.95 -16.33
C LEU A 88 -7.60 3.60 -17.35
N GLU A 89 -7.52 2.99 -18.53
CA GLU A 89 -6.85 3.54 -19.70
C GLU A 89 -7.85 3.54 -20.87
N SER A 90 -7.98 4.67 -21.57
CA SER A 90 -8.76 4.73 -22.80
C SER A 90 -8.09 5.65 -23.80
N THR A 91 -8.19 5.27 -25.08
CA THR A 91 -7.77 6.09 -26.21
C THR A 91 -8.97 6.63 -26.98
N ASP A 92 -10.11 5.95 -26.90
CA ASP A 92 -11.31 6.25 -27.68
C ASP A 92 -12.40 6.94 -26.85
N GLN A 93 -12.43 6.72 -25.52
CA GLN A 93 -13.43 7.31 -24.63
C GLN A 93 -12.86 8.51 -23.87
N ASN A 94 -13.65 9.58 -23.77
CA ASN A 94 -13.29 10.75 -22.98
C ASN A 94 -13.67 10.53 -21.50
N LEU A 95 -12.76 9.90 -20.75
CA LEU A 95 -12.98 9.62 -19.33
C LEU A 95 -13.10 10.88 -18.46
N ASP A 96 -12.55 12.02 -18.90
CA ASP A 96 -12.66 13.30 -18.19
C ASP A 96 -14.11 13.79 -18.11
N ALA A 97 -14.95 13.43 -19.09
CA ALA A 97 -16.37 13.79 -19.11
C ALA A 97 -17.18 13.07 -18.03
N HIS A 98 -16.62 12.01 -17.42
CA HIS A 98 -17.31 11.15 -16.47
C HIS A 98 -16.74 11.27 -15.04
N ILE A 99 -15.81 12.20 -14.79
CA ILE A 99 -15.23 12.39 -13.47
C ILE A 99 -16.31 12.75 -12.45
N GLY A 100 -16.39 11.95 -11.39
CA GLY A 100 -17.38 12.08 -10.32
C GLY A 100 -18.71 11.37 -10.57
N GLU A 101 -18.96 10.89 -11.79
CA GLU A 101 -20.17 10.17 -12.16
C GLU A 101 -20.10 8.69 -11.76
N GLN A 102 -21.25 8.10 -11.47
CA GLN A 102 -21.39 6.65 -11.29
C GLN A 102 -21.55 6.00 -12.67
N VAL A 103 -20.63 5.11 -13.04
CA VAL A 103 -20.61 4.49 -14.37
C VAL A 103 -20.41 2.98 -14.27
N GLU A 104 -20.84 2.28 -15.31
CA GLU A 104 -20.37 0.93 -15.65
C GLU A 104 -19.37 1.03 -16.80
N VAL A 105 -18.12 0.65 -16.55
CA VAL A 105 -17.08 0.57 -17.59
C VAL A 105 -16.92 -0.88 -18.02
N ALA A 106 -16.81 -1.10 -19.33
CA ALA A 106 -16.52 -2.40 -19.91
C ALA A 106 -15.24 -2.34 -20.75
N GLY A 107 -14.40 -3.37 -20.63
CA GLY A 107 -13.12 -3.37 -21.30
C GLY A 107 -12.31 -4.64 -21.07
N ILE A 108 -11.09 -4.62 -21.59
CA ILE A 108 -10.14 -5.72 -21.40
C ILE A 108 -9.35 -5.40 -20.13
N VAL A 109 -9.37 -6.33 -19.18
CA VAL A 109 -8.56 -6.23 -17.97
C VAL A 109 -7.26 -6.98 -18.16
N ARG A 110 -6.16 -6.31 -17.84
CA ARG A 110 -4.82 -6.90 -17.75
C ARG A 110 -4.22 -6.55 -16.40
N GLU A 111 -3.26 -7.36 -15.97
CA GLU A 111 -2.42 -6.98 -14.83
C GLU A 111 -1.52 -5.80 -15.25
N THR A 112 -1.23 -4.90 -14.30
CA THR A 112 -0.23 -3.85 -14.49
C THR A 112 1.16 -4.47 -14.65
N VAL A 113 2.14 -3.69 -15.14
CA VAL A 113 3.51 -4.19 -15.36
C VAL A 113 4.16 -4.74 -14.07
N GLU A 114 3.68 -4.30 -12.90
CA GLU A 114 4.15 -4.76 -11.60
C GLU A 114 3.40 -5.97 -11.03
N GLY A 115 2.33 -6.41 -11.69
CA GLY A 115 1.60 -7.63 -11.33
C GLY A 115 0.79 -7.58 -10.03
N ALA A 116 0.55 -6.38 -9.46
CA ALA A 116 -0.26 -6.29 -8.25
C ALA A 116 -1.44 -5.29 -8.32
N GLY A 117 -1.66 -4.67 -9.49
CA GLY A 117 -2.92 -4.00 -9.80
C GLY A 117 -3.56 -4.57 -11.08
N GLU A 118 -4.85 -4.36 -11.23
CA GLU A 118 -5.56 -4.53 -12.50
C GLU A 118 -5.64 -3.17 -13.21
N ILE A 119 -5.39 -3.16 -14.52
CA ILE A 119 -5.65 -2.02 -15.41
C ILE A 119 -6.61 -2.46 -16.52
N MET A 120 -7.66 -1.67 -16.72
CA MET A 120 -8.64 -1.89 -17.77
C MET A 120 -8.42 -0.93 -18.92
N THR A 121 -8.26 -1.50 -20.12
CA THR A 121 -8.42 -0.75 -21.36
C THR A 121 -9.91 -0.62 -21.66
N VAL A 122 -10.46 0.56 -21.38
CA VAL A 122 -11.90 0.86 -21.46
C VAL A 122 -12.33 0.94 -22.92
N THR A 123 -13.30 0.11 -23.28
CA THR A 123 -13.94 0.10 -24.60
C THR A 123 -15.26 0.87 -24.58
N ASP A 124 -16.07 0.64 -23.55
CA ASP A 124 -17.40 1.24 -23.40
C ASP A 124 -17.58 1.82 -21.99
N VAL A 125 -18.32 2.93 -21.90
CA VAL A 125 -18.72 3.59 -20.66
C VAL A 125 -20.23 3.80 -20.68
N TYR A 126 -20.93 3.29 -19.68
CA TYR A 126 -22.37 3.48 -19.49
C TYR A 126 -22.60 4.31 -18.23
N VAL A 127 -23.11 5.54 -18.40
CA VAL A 127 -23.50 6.38 -17.27
C VAL A 127 -24.72 5.76 -16.62
N MET A 128 -24.61 5.44 -15.33
CA MET A 128 -25.75 4.98 -14.55
C MET A 128 -26.50 6.22 -14.11
N ALA A 129 -27.81 6.29 -14.38
CA ALA A 129 -28.63 7.35 -13.84
C ALA A 129 -28.48 7.31 -12.31
N ASP A 130 -28.01 8.42 -11.74
CA ASP A 130 -28.01 8.56 -10.29
C ASP A 130 -29.44 8.27 -9.81
N PRO A 131 -29.63 7.37 -8.83
CA PRO A 131 -30.94 7.22 -8.23
C PRO A 131 -31.31 8.59 -7.68
N ASP A 132 -32.31 9.23 -8.30
CA ASP A 132 -32.77 10.58 -7.94
C ASP A 132 -32.73 10.71 -6.42
N PRO A 133 -31.82 11.54 -5.85
CA PRO A 133 -31.80 11.73 -4.41
C PRO A 133 -33.17 12.28 -4.06
N ASP A 134 -33.88 11.52 -3.23
CA ASP A 134 -35.29 11.66 -2.94
C ASP A 134 -35.79 13.10 -3.04
N VAL A 135 -36.80 13.27 -3.90
CA VAL A 135 -37.64 14.45 -4.02
C VAL A 135 -37.99 14.96 -2.62
N ASP A 136 -37.30 16.02 -2.17
CA ASP A 136 -37.68 16.76 -0.97
C ASP A 136 -39.11 17.28 -1.17
N VAL A 137 -40.08 16.58 -0.62
CA VAL A 137 -41.45 17.05 -0.48
C VAL A 137 -41.39 18.24 0.47
N ALA A 138 -41.29 19.44 -0.10
CA ALA A 138 -41.41 20.70 0.61
C ALA A 138 -42.74 20.73 1.37
N VAL A 139 -42.70 20.46 2.68
CA VAL A 139 -43.76 20.82 3.60
C VAL A 139 -43.40 22.20 4.14
N ASP A 140 -44.03 23.20 3.54
CA ASP A 140 -44.00 24.60 3.98
C ASP A 140 -44.69 24.70 5.35
N VAL A 141 -43.93 25.02 6.39
CA VAL A 141 -44.47 25.47 7.68
C VAL A 141 -43.63 26.65 8.16
N GLU A 142 -44.09 27.85 7.81
CA GLU A 142 -43.81 29.05 8.60
C GLU A 142 -44.54 28.96 9.94
N ASP A 143 -43.86 29.15 11.09
CA ASP A 143 -44.34 30.04 12.16
C ASP A 143 -43.32 30.22 13.32
N ALA A 144 -43.24 31.48 13.74
CA ALA A 144 -42.78 32.10 14.99
C ALA A 144 -41.77 31.41 15.93
N GLY A 145 -40.69 32.15 16.22
CA GLY A 145 -39.69 31.80 17.21
C GLY A 145 -40.10 31.98 18.67
N ALA A 146 -39.23 31.48 19.56
CA ALA A 146 -39.04 32.02 20.90
C ALA A 146 -37.72 31.50 21.49
N SER A 147 -37.04 32.43 22.15
CA SER A 147 -35.89 32.25 23.03
C SER A 147 -36.27 31.47 24.28
N VAL A 148 -35.52 30.42 24.67
CA VAL A 148 -35.25 30.10 26.08
C VAL A 148 -34.03 29.19 26.27
N SER A 149 -33.32 29.46 27.36
CA SER A 149 -32.04 28.92 27.85
C SER A 149 -32.11 27.47 28.42
N PRO A 150 -31.00 26.87 28.92
CA PRO A 150 -30.84 25.42 29.15
C PRO A 150 -31.28 24.95 30.54
N PRO A 151 -31.40 23.63 30.76
CA PRO A 151 -30.64 23.04 31.88
C PRO A 151 -30.12 21.59 31.69
N SER A 152 -29.23 21.29 32.63
CA SER A 152 -28.41 20.13 32.98
C SER A 152 -29.02 18.71 33.05
N SER A 153 -28.10 17.73 32.92
CA SER A 153 -27.91 16.50 33.73
C SER A 153 -28.95 15.36 33.74
N SER A 154 -28.51 14.16 33.32
CA SER A 154 -28.62 12.86 34.05
C SER A 154 -27.98 11.75 33.18
N SER A 155 -26.90 11.12 33.65
CA SER A 155 -26.80 9.78 34.26
C SER A 155 -27.03 8.58 33.30
N PRO A 156 -26.04 7.66 33.17
CA PRO A 156 -26.15 6.46 32.34
C PRO A 156 -26.83 5.30 33.07
N SER A 157 -27.73 4.60 32.36
CA SER A 157 -28.33 3.34 32.79
C SER A 157 -27.61 2.16 32.13
N SER A 158 -27.25 1.19 32.97
CA SER A 158 -26.71 -0.12 32.64
C SER A 158 -27.59 -0.92 31.68
N PRO A 159 -27.02 -1.73 30.77
CA PRO A 159 -27.73 -2.86 30.20
C PRO A 159 -27.46 -4.16 30.98
N GLU A 160 -28.58 -4.82 31.30
CA GLU A 160 -28.72 -6.15 31.87
C GLU A 160 -28.08 -7.24 31.01
N ALA A 161 -27.51 -8.22 31.70
CA ALA A 161 -27.13 -9.51 31.15
C ALA A 161 -28.40 -10.30 30.76
N SER A 162 -28.48 -10.73 29.50
CA SER A 162 -29.45 -11.75 29.06
C SER A 162 -28.68 -12.98 28.62
N GLU A 163 -28.73 -14.00 29.47
CA GLU A 163 -28.42 -15.39 29.13
C GLU A 163 -29.41 -15.87 28.07
N SER A 164 -28.89 -16.21 26.88
CA SER A 164 -29.66 -16.93 25.85
C SER A 164 -29.03 -18.29 25.62
N SER A 165 -29.73 -19.31 26.10
CA SER A 165 -29.36 -20.72 26.00
C SER A 165 -29.50 -21.19 24.56
N SER A 166 -28.41 -21.63 23.95
CA SER A 166 -28.40 -22.26 22.62
C SER A 166 -28.79 -23.75 22.71
N PRO A 167 -29.65 -24.27 21.81
CA PRO A 167 -29.87 -25.71 21.68
C PRO A 167 -28.69 -26.39 20.95
N PRO A 168 -28.48 -27.71 21.17
CA PRO A 168 -27.34 -28.45 20.60
C PRO A 168 -27.49 -28.65 19.08
N PRO A 169 -26.38 -28.61 18.32
CA PRO A 169 -26.41 -28.86 16.87
C PRO A 169 -26.56 -30.35 16.55
N THR A 170 -27.46 -30.62 15.61
CA THR A 170 -27.72 -31.93 14.98
C THR A 170 -26.51 -32.37 14.13
N PRO A 171 -26.09 -33.65 14.17
CA PRO A 171 -24.97 -34.13 13.36
C PRO A 171 -25.34 -34.23 11.86
N PRO A 172 -24.44 -33.82 10.95
CA PRO A 172 -24.64 -34.00 9.51
C PRO A 172 -24.38 -35.45 9.06
N PRO A 173 -25.01 -35.91 7.96
CA PRO A 173 -24.81 -37.25 7.41
C PRO A 173 -23.43 -37.41 6.75
N PRO A 174 -22.89 -38.65 6.68
CA PRO A 174 -21.60 -38.94 6.07
C PRO A 174 -21.66 -38.77 4.55
N ALA A 175 -20.98 -37.75 4.03
CA ALA A 175 -20.77 -37.56 2.60
C ALA A 175 -19.65 -38.49 2.09
N ALA A 176 -19.96 -39.25 1.04
CA ALA A 176 -19.06 -40.17 0.38
C ALA A 176 -17.85 -39.44 -0.21
N SER A 177 -16.66 -39.93 0.13
CA SER A 177 -15.37 -39.50 -0.44
C SER A 177 -15.27 -39.90 -1.91
N SER A 178 -15.30 -38.93 -2.81
CA SER A 178 -14.71 -39.05 -4.15
C SER A 178 -13.41 -38.27 -4.16
N SER A 179 -12.31 -38.98 -3.91
CA SER A 179 -10.94 -38.47 -4.01
C SER A 179 -10.53 -38.33 -5.47
N ALA A 180 -10.89 -37.22 -6.10
CA ALA A 180 -10.19 -36.76 -7.29
C ALA A 180 -8.98 -35.94 -6.81
N GLN A 181 -7.78 -36.52 -6.94
CA GLN A 181 -6.52 -35.84 -6.68
C GLN A 181 -6.39 -34.66 -7.66
N ARG A 182 -6.80 -33.46 -7.23
CA ARG A 182 -6.38 -32.21 -7.87
C ARG A 182 -4.88 -32.09 -7.60
N ILE A 183 -4.08 -32.32 -8.64
CA ILE A 183 -2.67 -31.96 -8.65
C ILE A 183 -2.65 -30.44 -8.65
N SER A 184 -2.52 -29.84 -7.47
CA SER A 184 -2.31 -28.40 -7.36
C SER A 184 -1.04 -28.04 -8.13
N PRO A 185 -1.07 -27.01 -8.99
CA PRO A 185 0.14 -26.53 -9.63
C PRO A 185 1.20 -26.24 -8.55
N PRO A 186 2.49 -26.51 -8.83
CA PRO A 186 3.55 -26.20 -7.90
C PRO A 186 3.47 -24.71 -7.52
N PRO A 187 3.64 -24.35 -6.24
CA PRO A 187 3.60 -22.96 -5.80
C PRO A 187 4.62 -22.16 -6.60
N PRO A 188 4.29 -20.91 -7.00
CA PRO A 188 5.23 -20.05 -7.69
C PRO A 188 6.52 -19.91 -6.88
N PRO A 189 7.70 -19.83 -7.53
CA PRO A 189 8.96 -19.63 -6.83
C PRO A 189 8.87 -18.34 -5.98
N PRO A 190 9.43 -18.35 -4.75
CA PRO A 190 9.40 -17.17 -3.90
C PRO A 190 10.06 -15.99 -4.62
N PRO A 191 9.54 -14.77 -4.48
CA PRO A 191 10.13 -13.59 -5.10
C PRO A 191 11.60 -13.46 -4.70
N PRO A 192 12.48 -13.01 -5.62
CA PRO A 192 13.90 -12.86 -5.33
C PRO A 192 14.09 -11.92 -4.13
N ALA A 193 14.90 -12.35 -3.16
CA ALA A 193 15.19 -11.55 -1.99
C ALA A 193 15.79 -10.19 -2.42
N PRO A 194 15.35 -9.06 -1.81
CA PRO A 194 15.87 -7.76 -2.16
C PRO A 194 17.39 -7.73 -1.94
N THR A 195 18.13 -7.35 -2.98
CA THR A 195 19.60 -7.30 -2.94
C THR A 195 20.04 -6.11 -2.11
N VAL A 196 20.76 -6.35 -1.01
CA VAL A 196 21.31 -5.29 -0.15
C VAL A 196 22.48 -4.62 -0.86
N THR A 197 22.32 -3.35 -1.24
CA THR A 197 23.41 -2.56 -1.82
C THR A 197 24.38 -2.07 -0.73
N PRO A 198 25.63 -1.74 -1.06
CA PRO A 198 26.59 -1.19 -0.08
C PRO A 198 26.08 0.08 0.62
N ASP A 199 25.33 0.92 -0.09
CA ASP A 199 24.70 2.11 0.49
C ASP A 199 23.61 1.72 1.50
N MET A 200 22.83 0.69 1.19
CA MET A 200 21.84 0.14 2.12
C MET A 200 22.52 -0.44 3.37
N GLU A 201 23.67 -1.12 3.23
CA GLU A 201 24.45 -1.64 4.35
C GLU A 201 24.94 -0.51 5.28
N ALA A 202 25.39 0.62 4.72
CA ALA A 202 25.77 1.79 5.50
C ALA A 202 24.57 2.38 6.28
N LYS A 203 23.40 2.46 5.66
CA LYS A 203 22.14 2.89 6.30
C LYS A 203 21.75 1.95 7.45
N ILE A 204 21.79 0.63 7.21
CA ILE A 204 21.51 -0.40 8.22
C ILE A 204 22.47 -0.24 9.41
N LYS A 205 23.77 -0.11 9.15
CA LYS A 205 24.79 0.08 10.19
C LYS A 205 24.60 1.36 10.99
N LYS A 206 24.07 2.42 10.37
CA LYS A 206 23.75 3.68 11.06
C LYS A 206 22.53 3.50 11.98
N MET A 207 21.51 2.78 11.51
CA MET A 207 20.28 2.51 12.27
C MET A 207 20.45 1.48 13.39
N SER A 208 21.29 0.47 13.20
CA SER A 208 21.53 -0.59 14.19
C SER A 208 22.30 -0.14 15.42
N LYS A 209 22.85 1.09 15.42
CA LYS A 209 23.54 1.66 16.58
C LYS A 209 22.58 1.71 17.78
N PRO A 210 22.96 1.16 18.95
CA PRO A 210 22.13 1.21 20.13
C PRO A 210 21.88 2.66 20.53
N LYS A 211 20.68 2.93 21.04
CA LYS A 211 20.26 4.23 21.51
C LYS A 211 19.70 4.11 22.93
N PRO A 212 19.74 5.19 23.72
CA PRO A 212 19.17 5.18 25.05
C PRO A 212 17.67 4.89 25.02
N GLU A 213 17.16 4.35 26.13
CA GLU A 213 15.72 4.26 26.38
C GLU A 213 15.08 5.65 26.21
N GLY A 214 13.97 5.71 25.47
CA GLY A 214 13.33 6.98 25.11
C GLY A 214 13.79 7.60 23.78
N ALA A 215 14.58 6.92 22.95
CA ALA A 215 14.89 7.41 21.60
C ALA A 215 13.68 7.42 20.63
N TRP A 216 12.62 6.70 20.95
CA TRP A 216 11.36 6.57 20.21
C TRP A 216 10.41 7.74 20.48
N THR A 217 10.85 8.95 20.16
CA THR A 217 10.09 10.18 20.44
C THR A 217 9.26 10.68 19.25
N GLN A 218 9.37 10.02 18.10
CA GLN A 218 8.61 10.37 16.90
C GLN A 218 7.51 9.34 16.68
N GLN A 219 6.51 9.73 15.89
CA GLN A 219 5.42 8.85 15.52
C GLN A 219 4.99 9.20 14.09
N TYR A 220 4.78 8.16 13.28
CA TYR A 220 4.03 8.30 12.05
C TYR A 220 2.56 8.06 12.38
N CYS A 221 1.69 8.99 11.99
CA CYS A 221 0.25 8.87 12.15
C CYS A 221 -0.44 9.29 10.86
N THR A 222 -1.49 8.57 10.49
CA THR A 222 -2.33 8.90 9.34
C THR A 222 -3.79 8.61 9.67
N SER A 223 -4.63 9.63 9.47
CA SER A 223 -6.07 9.53 9.69
C SER A 223 -6.76 8.67 8.64
N HIS A 224 -6.18 8.54 7.45
CA HIS A 224 -6.79 7.83 6.33
C HIS A 224 -6.95 6.33 6.61
N ILE A 225 -5.90 5.68 7.12
CA ILE A 225 -5.94 4.26 7.52
C ILE A 225 -6.12 4.08 9.03
N GLY A 226 -6.26 5.19 9.76
CA GLY A 226 -6.52 5.17 11.20
C GLY A 226 -5.40 4.52 12.03
N VAL A 227 -4.14 4.76 11.69
CA VAL A 227 -2.99 4.13 12.38
C VAL A 227 -1.95 5.14 12.85
N CYS A 228 -1.29 4.80 13.95
CA CYS A 228 -0.01 5.36 14.32
C CYS A 228 1.02 4.27 14.67
N PHE A 229 2.31 4.54 14.44
CA PHE A 229 3.39 3.72 14.97
C PHE A 229 4.62 4.56 15.34
N PRO A 230 5.39 4.15 16.36
CA PRO A 230 6.51 4.93 16.84
C PRO A 230 7.70 4.86 15.88
N LEU A 231 8.49 5.93 15.88
CA LEU A 231 9.72 6.05 15.14
C LEU A 231 10.80 6.64 16.04
N ARG A 232 12.05 6.25 15.77
CA ARG A 232 13.19 6.87 16.46
C ARG A 232 13.36 8.32 16.00
N SER A 233 13.86 9.15 16.90
CA SER A 233 14.23 10.56 16.65
C SER A 233 15.24 10.75 15.53
N ASP A 234 16.07 9.74 15.25
CA ASP A 234 17.08 9.75 14.20
C ASP A 234 16.67 9.01 12.93
N TYR A 235 15.41 8.58 12.84
CA TYR A 235 14.86 7.96 11.64
C TYR A 235 14.07 8.98 10.83
N TRP A 236 14.17 8.82 9.51
CA TRP A 236 13.34 9.47 8.51
C TRP A 236 12.30 8.47 8.03
N TYR A 237 11.18 8.98 7.55
CA TYR A 237 10.13 8.15 6.96
C TYR A 237 9.51 8.87 5.77
N HIS A 238 9.05 8.11 4.80
CA HIS A 238 8.23 8.60 3.69
C HIS A 238 7.10 7.61 3.43
N SER A 239 5.89 8.14 3.26
CA SER A 239 4.72 7.32 2.93
C SER A 239 4.47 7.43 1.45
N PHE A 240 4.39 6.28 0.78
CA PHE A 240 4.14 6.18 -0.64
C PHE A 240 2.66 5.90 -0.96
N GLY A 241 1.80 5.91 0.06
CA GLY A 241 0.38 5.58 -0.10
C GLY A 241 0.19 4.10 -0.45
N THR A 242 -0.78 3.82 -1.30
CA THR A 242 -1.02 2.48 -1.86
C THR A 242 0.07 2.10 -2.85
N THR A 243 0.62 0.90 -2.75
CA THR A 243 1.46 0.31 -3.80
C THR A 243 0.68 -0.77 -4.52
N THR A 244 1.32 -1.47 -5.44
CA THR A 244 0.68 -2.56 -6.20
C THR A 244 0.33 -3.71 -5.26
N SER A 245 1.23 -4.12 -4.35
CA SER A 245 0.97 -5.25 -3.43
C SER A 245 0.43 -4.87 -2.04
N THR A 246 0.30 -3.58 -1.74
CA THR A 246 -0.06 -3.13 -0.38
C THR A 246 -1.07 -1.99 -0.41
N LEU A 247 -2.01 -2.03 0.52
CA LEU A 247 -3.00 -0.97 0.74
C LEU A 247 -2.36 0.32 1.28
N TRP A 248 -1.20 0.19 1.93
CA TRP A 248 -0.45 1.34 2.41
C TRP A 248 1.02 0.96 2.61
N HIS A 249 1.93 1.82 2.17
CA HIS A 249 3.36 1.61 2.24
C HIS A 249 4.06 2.82 2.86
N VAL A 250 4.90 2.53 3.84
CA VAL A 250 5.78 3.52 4.46
C VAL A 250 7.17 2.93 4.56
N GLU A 251 8.17 3.67 4.11
CA GLU A 251 9.56 3.32 4.32
C GLU A 251 10.17 4.15 5.43
N VAL A 252 11.15 3.57 6.13
CA VAL A 252 11.84 4.15 7.27
C VAL A 252 13.35 3.92 7.12
N GLY A 253 14.14 4.97 7.38
CA GLY A 253 15.57 4.98 7.08
C GLY A 253 16.40 5.94 7.92
N ALA A 254 17.72 5.85 7.75
CA ALA A 254 18.70 6.65 8.49
C ALA A 254 18.88 8.08 7.93
N GLU A 255 18.29 8.32 6.75
CA GLU A 255 18.47 9.48 5.87
C GLU A 255 17.15 9.73 5.15
N GLU A 256 16.99 10.90 4.55
CA GLU A 256 15.78 11.27 3.82
C GLU A 256 15.46 10.24 2.72
N ILE A 257 14.19 9.85 2.66
CA ILE A 257 13.67 8.85 1.73
C ILE A 257 12.95 9.62 0.63
N THR A 258 13.39 9.44 -0.61
CA THR A 258 12.85 10.18 -1.76
C THR A 258 12.14 9.25 -2.73
N ASN A 259 12.68 8.05 -2.92
CA ASN A 259 12.19 7.05 -3.86
C ASN A 259 11.81 5.78 -3.12
N LEU A 260 10.92 5.01 -3.74
CA LEU A 260 10.58 3.66 -3.29
C LEU A 260 11.84 2.78 -3.30
N GLY A 261 12.09 2.05 -2.22
CA GLY A 261 13.25 1.21 -1.98
C GLY A 261 14.42 1.91 -1.30
N ASP A 262 14.32 3.20 -0.94
CA ASP A 262 15.39 3.94 -0.28
C ASP A 262 15.55 3.56 1.20
N GLY A 263 14.46 3.13 1.85
CA GLY A 263 14.42 2.81 3.27
C GLY A 263 14.68 1.32 3.58
N PRO A 264 15.56 0.99 4.54
CA PRO A 264 15.81 -0.39 4.94
C PRO A 264 14.68 -1.05 5.74
N ILE A 265 13.73 -0.28 6.27
CA ILE A 265 12.53 -0.84 6.92
C ILE A 265 11.31 -0.40 6.13
N ALA A 266 10.46 -1.37 5.76
CA ALA A 266 9.16 -1.12 5.17
C ALA A 266 8.04 -1.49 6.15
N VAL A 267 6.99 -0.69 6.18
CA VAL A 267 5.75 -0.92 6.94
C VAL A 267 4.61 -0.95 5.94
N ASN A 268 4.04 -2.13 5.75
CA ASN A 268 3.03 -2.43 4.75
C ASN A 268 1.70 -2.74 5.42
N LEU A 269 0.61 -2.12 4.99
CA LEU A 269 -0.75 -2.58 5.26
C LEU A 269 -1.17 -3.49 4.11
N VAL A 270 -1.49 -4.74 4.42
CA VAL A 270 -1.81 -5.77 3.43
C VAL A 270 -3.26 -6.21 3.61
N ALA A 271 -3.93 -6.49 2.48
CA ALA A 271 -5.27 -7.06 2.47
C ALA A 271 -5.22 -8.55 2.87
N GLY A 272 -6.25 -9.02 3.57
CA GLY A 272 -6.34 -10.38 4.07
C GLY A 272 -6.06 -10.50 5.57
N ARG A 273 -6.64 -11.55 6.17
CA ARG A 273 -6.27 -12.02 7.51
C ARG A 273 -4.84 -12.55 7.50
N LEU A 274 -4.15 -12.39 8.63
CA LEU A 274 -2.93 -13.12 8.90
C LEU A 274 -3.18 -14.63 8.74
N ASP A 275 -2.19 -15.31 8.17
CA ASP A 275 -2.19 -16.77 8.11
C ASP A 275 -2.33 -17.34 9.53
N ALA A 276 -3.12 -18.40 9.69
CA ALA A 276 -3.36 -19.01 11.00
C ALA A 276 -2.08 -19.57 11.67
N SER A 277 -1.02 -19.79 10.89
CA SER A 277 0.31 -20.18 11.37
C SER A 277 1.15 -19.01 11.90
N ILE A 278 0.77 -17.76 11.63
CA ILE A 278 1.47 -16.54 12.05
C ILE A 278 0.66 -15.89 13.18
N ALA A 279 1.26 -15.80 14.36
CA ALA A 279 0.62 -15.15 15.51
C ALA A 279 0.61 -13.62 15.36
N ASP A 280 -0.41 -12.96 15.93
CA ASP A 280 -0.41 -11.50 16.07
C ASP A 280 0.80 -11.02 16.88
N GLN A 281 1.39 -9.90 16.45
CA GLN A 281 2.60 -9.29 17.01
C GLN A 281 3.83 -10.21 16.98
N SER A 282 3.85 -11.22 16.11
CA SER A 282 4.99 -12.11 15.95
C SER A 282 6.08 -11.49 15.10
N VAL A 283 7.33 -11.90 15.35
CA VAL A 283 8.50 -11.51 14.57
C VAL A 283 9.21 -12.77 14.10
N VAL A 284 9.21 -12.98 12.78
CA VAL A 284 9.78 -14.15 12.10
C VAL A 284 11.03 -13.73 11.34
N GLU A 285 12.07 -14.56 11.41
CA GLU A 285 13.32 -14.33 10.68
C GLU A 285 13.39 -15.31 9.50
N SER A 286 13.75 -14.80 8.32
CA SER A 286 13.86 -15.57 7.09
C SER A 286 15.09 -15.09 6.32
N GLY A 287 16.17 -15.87 6.39
CA GLY A 287 17.47 -15.50 5.83
C GLY A 287 18.03 -14.23 6.50
N ASP A 288 18.40 -13.24 5.67
CA ASP A 288 18.94 -11.96 6.14
C ASP A 288 17.85 -10.93 6.48
N PHE A 289 16.58 -11.33 6.47
CA PHE A 289 15.43 -10.47 6.71
C PHE A 289 14.62 -10.91 7.91
N VAL A 290 13.97 -9.92 8.53
CA VAL A 290 13.05 -10.08 9.65
C VAL A 290 11.73 -9.45 9.26
N PHE A 291 10.65 -10.13 9.63
CA PHE A 291 9.27 -9.77 9.34
C PHE A 291 8.48 -9.72 10.65
N GLY A 292 7.92 -8.56 10.97
CA GLY A 292 6.97 -8.37 12.04
C GLY A 292 5.55 -8.37 11.50
N TYR A 293 4.64 -9.08 12.17
CA TYR A 293 3.26 -9.22 11.73
C TYR A 293 2.32 -8.71 12.80
N ARG A 294 1.31 -7.95 12.39
CA ARG A 294 0.26 -7.47 13.30
C ARG A 294 -1.11 -7.49 12.66
N ALA A 295 -2.04 -8.18 13.28
CA ALA A 295 -3.44 -8.19 12.88
C ALA A 295 -4.03 -6.78 12.92
N TRP A 296 -4.85 -6.46 11.92
CA TRP A 296 -5.54 -5.19 11.85
C TRP A 296 -7.03 -5.37 11.54
N THR A 297 -7.79 -4.28 11.55
CA THR A 297 -9.22 -4.29 11.31
C THR A 297 -9.57 -4.62 9.86
N GLU A 298 -10.81 -5.03 9.62
CA GLU A 298 -11.39 -5.20 8.27
C GLU A 298 -10.65 -6.23 7.41
N ASN A 299 -10.21 -7.35 8.02
CA ASN A 299 -9.51 -8.40 7.29
C ASN A 299 -8.22 -7.85 6.64
N ARG A 300 -7.44 -7.07 7.40
CA ARG A 300 -6.13 -6.54 7.00
C ARG A 300 -5.09 -6.87 8.06
N HIS A 301 -3.82 -6.70 7.72
CA HIS A 301 -2.73 -6.80 8.69
C HIS A 301 -1.55 -5.93 8.28
N PHE A 302 -0.70 -5.59 9.25
CA PHE A 302 0.58 -4.96 8.99
C PHE A 302 1.67 -6.02 8.86
N GLU A 303 2.51 -5.83 7.85
CA GLU A 303 3.79 -6.51 7.67
C GLU A 303 4.91 -5.48 7.75
N ILE A 304 5.84 -5.69 8.68
CA ILE A 304 7.00 -4.82 8.91
C ILE A 304 8.23 -5.61 8.54
N SER A 305 8.90 -5.26 7.45
CA SER A 305 10.05 -6.01 6.94
C SER A 305 11.32 -5.18 6.99
N GLY A 306 12.45 -5.83 7.23
CA GLY A 306 13.76 -5.22 7.04
C GLY A 306 14.91 -6.18 7.34
N PRO A 307 16.17 -5.77 7.13
CA PRO A 307 17.35 -6.58 7.38
C PRO A 307 17.45 -7.03 8.84
N ALA A 308 17.99 -8.23 9.08
CA ALA A 308 18.08 -8.85 10.40
C ALA A 308 18.82 -8.00 11.45
N GLY A 309 19.79 -7.18 11.02
CA GLY A 309 20.47 -6.20 11.87
C GLY A 309 19.56 -5.12 12.47
N LEU A 310 18.32 -4.99 11.99
CA LEU A 310 17.29 -4.06 12.47
C LEU A 310 16.15 -4.76 13.22
N ARG A 311 16.31 -6.03 13.61
CA ARG A 311 15.31 -6.83 14.32
C ARG A 311 14.64 -6.09 15.47
N GLY A 312 15.42 -5.46 16.36
CA GLY A 312 14.87 -4.75 17.52
C GLY A 312 14.01 -3.54 17.15
N ALA A 313 14.29 -2.87 16.02
CA ALA A 313 13.43 -1.79 15.54
C ALA A 313 12.12 -2.33 14.95
N ILE A 314 12.19 -3.42 14.18
CA ILE A 314 11.03 -4.10 13.58
C ILE A 314 10.10 -4.61 14.68
N GLU A 315 10.64 -5.30 15.68
CA GLU A 315 9.88 -5.80 16.85
C GLU A 315 9.19 -4.67 17.62
N TYR A 316 9.91 -3.57 17.84
CA TYR A 316 9.35 -2.41 18.54
C TYR A 316 8.20 -1.77 17.76
N ILE A 317 8.37 -1.52 16.47
CA ILE A 317 7.30 -0.98 15.61
C ILE A 317 6.09 -1.91 15.61
N THR A 318 6.31 -3.22 15.39
CA THR A 318 5.25 -4.23 15.31
C THR A 318 4.37 -4.24 16.56
N THR A 319 4.99 -4.23 17.74
CA THR A 319 4.27 -4.27 19.03
C THR A 319 3.59 -2.94 19.39
N HIS A 320 4.02 -1.82 18.82
CA HIS A 320 3.56 -0.47 19.20
C HIS A 320 2.79 0.28 18.11
N ILE A 321 2.38 -0.38 17.04
CA ILE A 321 1.29 0.13 16.20
C ILE A 321 0.05 0.37 17.08
N ILE A 322 -0.71 1.43 16.89
CA ILE A 322 -1.94 1.72 17.63
C ILE A 322 -2.94 2.40 16.71
N PRO A 323 -4.25 2.32 17.01
CA PRO A 323 -5.24 3.11 16.27
C PRO A 323 -4.91 4.61 16.38
N TYR A 324 -5.12 5.34 15.30
CA TYR A 324 -5.05 6.80 15.32
C TYR A 324 -6.27 7.36 16.05
N GLU A 325 -6.03 8.04 17.17
CA GLU A 325 -7.05 8.80 17.88
C GLU A 325 -6.91 10.28 17.49
N PRO A 326 -7.94 10.89 16.85
CA PRO A 326 -7.90 12.31 16.56
C PRO A 326 -7.88 13.10 17.88
N PRO A 327 -7.18 14.25 17.94
CA PRO A 327 -7.20 15.09 19.13
C PRO A 327 -8.63 15.51 19.45
N ALA A 328 -9.02 15.42 20.73
CA ALA A 328 -10.31 15.92 21.20
C ALA A 328 -10.43 17.40 20.81
N GLN A 329 -11.49 17.73 20.06
CA GLN A 329 -11.79 19.10 19.63
C GLN A 329 -12.37 19.94 20.76
#